data_AF-L8IZR1-F1
#
_entry.id   AF-L8IZR1-F1
#
_cell.length_a   1.000
_cell.length_b   1.000
_cell.length_c   1.000
_cell.angle_alpha   90.00
_cell.angle_beta   90.00
_cell.angle_gamma   90.00
#
_symmetry.space_group_name_H-M   'P 1'
#
loop_
_entity.id
_entity.type
_entity.pdbx_description
1 polymer ?
#
loop_
_entity_poly.entity_id
_entity_poly.type
_entity_poly.pdbx_seq_one_letter_code
_entity_poly.pdbx_strand_id
1 'polypeptide(L)'
;MNVPTPPRLLDLERTSLLRDEDSVISALEFLPTELFPPLFVEAFQGGHIETLKAMVQTWPFVRLPLGALIDLPHVGPLQAVLEALDVLLAQKVPSRRCKLQVLDLRDTGHKFWSMWSGANNHGCTSSGRAPVIEPSSITKQHLVPLRVFTDLSLKKRTLKNFLTYLLQWVEQRKASIHLCCKKLKIFSMSMENIVKVLSLVQLDCIQEVQCPNICQLKSLEIVGVTMTDFSPELLQVLLEKVAATIQELYLDQCGIMDSQFEDILPALNRCSQLSSFSLCGNLLSMAVMEKML
;
A
#
# COMPACT_ATOMS: atom_id res chain seq x y z
N MET A 1 -25.05 18.47 33.19
CA MET A 1 -25.30 17.02 33.01
C MET A 1 -25.48 16.78 31.52
N ASN A 2 -24.49 16.16 30.85
CA ASN A 2 -24.65 15.75 29.45
C ASN A 2 -25.45 14.45 29.45
N VAL A 3 -26.69 14.52 28.97
CA VAL A 3 -27.51 13.33 28.74
C VAL A 3 -26.95 12.64 27.49
N PRO A 4 -26.57 11.34 27.55
CA PRO A 4 -26.14 10.62 26.37
C PRO A 4 -27.30 10.51 25.37
N THR A 5 -27.05 10.88 24.12
CA THR A 5 -28.01 10.65 23.02
C THR A 5 -28.28 9.15 22.91
N PRO A 6 -29.55 8.69 22.90
CA PRO A 6 -29.85 7.27 22.78
C PRO A 6 -29.39 6.74 21.42
N PRO A 7 -28.81 5.52 21.36
CA PRO A 7 -28.42 4.90 20.09
C PRO A 7 -29.62 4.72 19.18
N ARG A 8 -29.46 4.94 17.87
CA ARG A 8 -30.56 4.83 16.91
C ARG A 8 -30.95 3.35 16.79
N LEU A 9 -32.24 3.07 16.51
CA LEU A 9 -32.76 1.69 16.40
C LEU A 9 -31.94 0.82 15.44
N LEU A 10 -31.45 1.42 14.34
CA LEU A 10 -30.58 0.78 13.36
C LEU A 10 -29.21 0.38 13.93
N ASP A 11 -28.68 1.13 14.91
CA ASP A 11 -27.38 0.83 15.54
C ASP A 11 -27.50 -0.35 16.51
N LEU A 12 -28.65 -0.47 17.20
CA LEU A 12 -29.00 -1.60 18.06
C LEU A 12 -29.33 -2.88 17.27
N GLU A 13 -30.04 -2.73 16.14
CA GLU A 13 -30.31 -3.85 15.23
C GLU A 13 -29.02 -4.38 14.58
N ARG A 14 -28.09 -3.50 14.19
CA ARG A 14 -26.77 -3.88 13.61
C ARG A 14 -25.87 -4.63 14.58
N THR A 15 -25.81 -4.22 15.84
CA THR A 15 -25.08 -4.97 16.89
C THR A 15 -25.75 -6.30 17.23
N SER A 16 -27.06 -6.44 17.01
CA SER A 16 -27.77 -7.71 17.19
C SER A 16 -27.64 -8.67 16.00
N LEU A 17 -27.50 -8.13 14.77
CA LEU A 17 -27.39 -8.88 13.52
C LEU A 17 -26.14 -9.76 13.47
N LEU A 18 -25.01 -9.28 14.00
CA LEU A 18 -23.74 -10.02 13.99
C LEU A 18 -23.60 -11.05 15.14
N ARG A 19 -24.68 -11.32 15.91
CA ARG A 19 -24.67 -12.38 16.93
C ARG A 19 -24.76 -13.78 16.34
N ASP A 20 -25.33 -13.91 15.14
CA ASP A 20 -25.46 -15.15 14.39
C ASP A 20 -24.71 -15.00 13.05
N GLU A 21 -23.40 -15.22 13.09
CA GLU A 21 -22.51 -15.02 11.93
C GLU A 21 -22.88 -15.93 10.75
N ASP A 22 -23.34 -17.16 10.99
CA ASP A 22 -23.70 -18.12 9.94
C ASP A 22 -24.90 -17.64 9.12
N SER A 23 -25.92 -17.09 9.80
CA SER A 23 -27.08 -16.46 9.14
C SER A 23 -26.68 -15.23 8.34
N VAL A 24 -25.78 -14.39 8.87
CA VAL A 24 -25.27 -13.21 8.18
C VAL A 24 -24.51 -13.60 6.92
N ILE A 25 -23.59 -14.55 7.03
CA ILE A 25 -22.76 -15.04 5.91
C ILE A 25 -23.65 -15.58 4.78
N SER A 26 -24.67 -16.37 5.13
CA SER A 26 -25.64 -16.93 4.17
C SER A 26 -26.45 -15.84 3.45
N ALA A 27 -26.74 -14.73 4.13
CA ALA A 27 -27.51 -13.62 3.57
C ALA A 27 -26.67 -12.69 2.66
N LEU A 28 -25.33 -12.71 2.75
CA LEU A 28 -24.47 -11.78 2.00
C LEU A 28 -24.65 -11.87 0.49
N GLU A 29 -24.98 -13.04 -0.05
CA GLU A 29 -25.22 -13.21 -1.49
C GLU A 29 -26.42 -12.39 -1.98
N PHE A 30 -27.43 -12.18 -1.14
CA PHE A 30 -28.69 -11.50 -1.47
C PHE A 30 -28.79 -10.09 -0.90
N LEU A 31 -27.90 -9.72 0.01
CA LEU A 31 -27.93 -8.42 0.70
C LEU A 31 -27.77 -7.27 -0.32
N PRO A 32 -28.57 -6.18 -0.28
CA PRO A 32 -28.38 -5.02 -1.15
C PRO A 32 -27.00 -4.37 -0.99
N THR A 33 -26.44 -3.80 -2.07
CA THR A 33 -25.07 -3.25 -2.04
C THR A 33 -24.91 -2.06 -1.10
N GLU A 34 -26.00 -1.35 -0.82
CA GLU A 34 -26.08 -0.20 0.07
C GLU A 34 -25.87 -0.58 1.54
N LEU A 35 -26.18 -1.84 1.90
CA LEU A 35 -26.03 -2.34 3.26
C LEU A 35 -24.65 -2.94 3.53
N PHE A 36 -23.84 -3.18 2.50
CA PHE A 36 -22.49 -3.73 2.65
C PHE A 36 -21.55 -2.80 3.43
N PRO A 37 -21.38 -1.52 3.08
CA PRO A 37 -20.44 -0.65 3.79
C PRO A 37 -20.75 -0.47 5.28
N PRO A 38 -22.00 -0.19 5.72
CA PRO A 38 -22.26 -0.07 7.15
C PRO A 38 -22.11 -1.38 7.92
N LEU A 39 -22.53 -2.52 7.33
CA LEU A 39 -22.32 -3.84 7.94
C LEU A 39 -20.83 -4.19 8.07
N PHE A 40 -20.03 -3.80 7.08
CA PHE A 40 -18.59 -4.04 7.08
C PHE A 40 -17.90 -3.26 8.19
N VAL A 41 -18.27 -1.98 8.37
CA VAL A 41 -17.72 -1.16 9.47
C VAL A 41 -18.06 -1.79 10.82
N GLU A 42 -19.30 -2.24 11.01
CA GLU A 42 -19.73 -2.91 12.25
C GLU A 42 -18.95 -4.22 12.47
N ALA A 43 -18.83 -5.07 11.44
CA ALA A 43 -18.06 -6.31 11.52
C ALA A 43 -16.58 -6.05 11.81
N PHE A 44 -16.02 -5.00 11.23
CA PHE A 44 -14.62 -4.60 11.40
C PHE A 44 -14.34 -4.11 12.82
N GLN A 45 -15.21 -3.24 13.34
CA GLN A 45 -15.09 -2.67 14.69
C GLN A 45 -15.41 -3.72 15.78
N GLY A 46 -16.39 -4.59 15.54
CA GLY A 46 -16.78 -5.68 16.43
C GLY A 46 -15.84 -6.88 16.42
N GLY A 47 -14.91 -6.95 15.46
CA GLY A 47 -13.95 -8.06 15.35
C GLY A 47 -14.58 -9.37 14.86
N HIS A 48 -15.64 -9.30 14.08
CA HIS A 48 -16.35 -10.46 13.51
C HIS A 48 -15.58 -11.04 12.32
N ILE A 49 -14.54 -11.82 12.62
CA ILE A 49 -13.52 -12.26 11.67
C ILE A 49 -14.10 -13.06 10.49
N GLU A 50 -14.99 -14.02 10.75
CA GLU A 50 -15.51 -14.89 9.69
C GLU A 50 -16.52 -14.15 8.82
N THR A 51 -17.37 -13.31 9.43
CA THR A 51 -18.21 -12.37 8.69
C THR A 51 -17.38 -11.44 7.80
N LEU A 52 -16.30 -10.83 8.33
CA LEU A 52 -15.40 -9.98 7.55
C LEU A 52 -14.80 -10.71 6.35
N LYS A 53 -14.34 -11.95 6.54
CA LYS A 53 -13.78 -12.76 5.45
C LYS A 53 -14.82 -13.00 4.36
N ALA A 54 -16.04 -13.35 4.72
CA ALA A 54 -17.13 -13.56 3.77
C ALA A 54 -17.53 -12.27 3.04
N MET A 55 -17.54 -11.13 3.75
CA MET A 55 -17.84 -9.83 3.17
C MET A 55 -16.76 -9.37 2.18
N VAL A 56 -15.47 -9.59 2.47
CA VAL A 56 -14.39 -9.31 1.52
C VAL A 56 -14.52 -10.18 0.27
N GLN A 57 -14.85 -11.46 0.44
CA GLN A 57 -15.06 -12.40 -0.67
C GLN A 57 -16.28 -12.08 -1.54
N THR A 58 -17.22 -11.27 -1.04
CA THR A 58 -18.45 -10.86 -1.74
C THR A 58 -18.53 -9.35 -1.95
N TRP A 59 -17.40 -8.64 -1.80
CA TRP A 59 -17.36 -7.19 -1.77
C TRP A 59 -17.83 -6.58 -3.10
N PRO A 60 -18.93 -5.80 -3.12
CA PRO A 60 -19.59 -5.41 -4.36
C PRO A 60 -18.95 -4.20 -5.06
N PHE A 61 -17.89 -3.62 -4.49
CA PHE A 61 -17.20 -2.44 -5.03
C PHE A 61 -15.79 -2.78 -5.51
N VAL A 62 -15.29 -1.97 -6.46
CA VAL A 62 -13.94 -2.17 -7.02
C VAL A 62 -12.84 -1.88 -5.99
N ARG A 63 -13.09 -0.95 -5.07
CA ARG A 63 -12.14 -0.50 -4.06
C ARG A 63 -12.68 -0.76 -2.66
N LEU A 64 -11.81 -1.25 -1.78
CA LEU A 64 -12.01 -1.32 -0.34
C LEU A 64 -11.08 -0.29 0.33
N PRO A 65 -11.58 0.90 0.71
CA PRO A 65 -10.78 1.95 1.35
C PRO A 65 -10.62 1.70 2.85
N LEU A 66 -9.92 0.62 3.18
CA LEU A 66 -9.75 0.16 4.54
C LEU A 66 -8.99 1.16 5.42
N GLY A 67 -8.03 1.91 4.85
CA GLY A 67 -7.17 2.81 5.60
C GLY A 67 -7.89 3.90 6.39
N ALA A 68 -9.06 4.36 5.93
CA ALA A 68 -9.90 5.30 6.69
C ALA A 68 -10.55 4.69 7.95
N LEU A 69 -10.48 3.36 8.13
CA LEU A 69 -10.93 2.64 9.32
C LEU A 69 -9.77 2.27 10.26
N ILE A 70 -8.52 2.52 9.87
CA ILE A 70 -7.31 2.10 10.60
C ILE A 70 -6.88 3.20 11.59
N ASP A 71 -7.69 3.45 12.60
CA ASP A 71 -7.30 4.20 13.81
C ASP A 71 -7.26 3.22 15.02
N LEU A 72 -6.09 2.62 15.30
CA LEU A 72 -5.75 1.70 16.43
C LEU A 72 -6.29 0.23 16.39
N PRO A 73 -5.86 -0.64 17.34
CA PRO A 73 -4.76 -1.59 17.30
C PRO A 73 -5.17 -3.01 16.85
N HIS A 74 -6.22 -3.15 16.03
CA HIS A 74 -6.82 -4.46 15.76
C HIS A 74 -6.14 -5.19 14.59
N VAL A 75 -5.06 -5.91 14.90
CA VAL A 75 -4.34 -6.73 13.90
C VAL A 75 -5.23 -7.86 13.33
N GLY A 76 -6.17 -8.40 14.12
CA GLY A 76 -7.05 -9.51 13.72
C GLY A 76 -7.92 -9.20 12.49
N PRO A 77 -8.80 -8.19 12.51
CA PRO A 77 -9.60 -7.78 11.35
C PRO A 77 -8.77 -7.47 10.10
N LEU A 78 -7.60 -6.86 10.27
CA LEU A 78 -6.70 -6.58 9.16
C LEU A 78 -6.12 -7.86 8.54
N GLN A 79 -5.70 -8.83 9.38
CA GLN A 79 -5.25 -10.14 8.91
C GLN A 79 -6.38 -10.90 8.22
N ALA A 80 -7.60 -10.85 8.77
CA ALA A 80 -8.79 -11.48 8.20
C ALA A 80 -9.05 -10.99 6.77
N VAL A 81 -8.89 -9.68 6.52
CA VAL A 81 -9.02 -9.12 5.17
C VAL A 81 -7.96 -9.69 4.23
N LEU A 82 -6.70 -9.81 4.66
CA LEU A 82 -5.63 -10.38 3.84
C LEU A 82 -5.82 -11.88 3.59
N GLU A 83 -6.26 -12.63 4.59
CA GLU A 83 -6.61 -14.06 4.44
C GLU A 83 -7.79 -14.27 3.47
N ALA A 84 -8.81 -13.41 3.53
CA ALA A 84 -9.93 -13.48 2.59
C ALA A 84 -9.52 -13.17 1.15
N LEU A 85 -8.56 -12.26 0.97
CA LEU A 85 -7.95 -11.98 -0.33
C LEU A 85 -7.17 -13.19 -0.86
N ASP A 86 -6.52 -13.98 -0.01
CA ASP A 86 -5.86 -15.22 -0.44
C ASP A 86 -6.85 -16.21 -1.04
N VAL A 87 -7.99 -16.36 -0.38
CA VAL A 87 -9.08 -17.21 -0.88
C VAL A 87 -9.56 -16.70 -2.23
N LEU A 88 -9.80 -15.39 -2.37
CA LEU A 88 -10.20 -14.78 -3.65
C LEU A 88 -9.18 -15.00 -4.77
N LEU A 89 -7.89 -14.84 -4.47
CA LEU A 89 -6.81 -15.02 -5.45
C LEU A 89 -6.63 -16.49 -5.85
N ALA A 90 -6.96 -17.44 -4.97
CA ALA A 90 -6.90 -18.87 -5.23
C ALA A 90 -8.15 -19.42 -5.95
N GLN A 91 -9.26 -18.66 -5.99
CA GLN A 91 -10.51 -19.10 -6.61
C GLN A 91 -10.37 -19.27 -8.12
N LYS A 92 -10.70 -20.48 -8.62
CA LYS A 92 -10.75 -20.78 -10.06
C LYS A 92 -12.01 -20.24 -10.74
N VAL A 93 -13.08 -20.05 -9.96
CA VAL A 93 -14.36 -19.53 -10.42
C VAL A 93 -14.58 -18.17 -9.77
N PRO A 94 -14.61 -17.07 -10.54
CA PRO A 94 -14.84 -15.75 -9.99
C PRO A 94 -16.20 -15.67 -9.30
N SER A 95 -16.24 -15.08 -8.10
CA SER A 95 -17.50 -14.68 -7.48
C SER A 95 -18.23 -13.70 -8.40
N ARG A 96 -19.50 -13.98 -8.73
CA ARG A 96 -20.31 -13.11 -9.60
C ARG A 96 -20.51 -11.71 -9.00
N ARG A 97 -20.41 -11.62 -7.68
CA ARG A 97 -20.73 -10.43 -6.90
C ARG A 97 -19.47 -9.63 -6.53
N CYS A 98 -18.36 -10.31 -6.30
CA CYS A 98 -17.12 -9.65 -5.89
C CYS A 98 -16.53 -8.84 -7.05
N LYS A 99 -16.34 -7.54 -6.82
CA LYS A 99 -15.71 -6.63 -7.80
C LYS A 99 -14.35 -6.13 -7.34
N LEU A 100 -13.88 -6.57 -6.17
CA LEU A 100 -12.70 -6.03 -5.52
C LEU A 100 -11.44 -6.21 -6.37
N GLN A 101 -10.80 -5.10 -6.71
CA GLN A 101 -9.52 -5.05 -7.42
C GLN A 101 -8.48 -4.19 -6.69
N VAL A 102 -8.94 -3.33 -5.77
CA VAL A 102 -8.09 -2.38 -5.07
C VAL A 102 -8.34 -2.46 -3.57
N LEU A 103 -7.33 -2.88 -2.81
CA LEU A 103 -7.26 -2.65 -1.37
C LEU A 103 -6.52 -1.34 -1.12
N ASP A 104 -7.13 -0.40 -0.40
CA ASP A 104 -6.50 0.87 -0.10
C ASP A 104 -6.35 1.06 1.40
N LEU A 105 -5.10 0.93 1.87
CA LEU A 105 -4.68 1.03 3.26
C LEU A 105 -4.27 2.45 3.65
N ARG A 106 -4.32 3.41 2.71
CA ARG A 106 -4.05 4.81 3.02
C ARG A 106 -5.25 5.42 3.72
N ASP A 107 -5.00 6.44 4.54
CA ASP A 107 -6.04 7.25 5.19
C ASP A 107 -6.84 8.07 4.17
N THR A 108 -7.68 7.37 3.42
CA THR A 108 -8.44 7.85 2.27
C THR A 108 -9.75 7.10 2.21
N GLY A 109 -10.78 7.69 1.59
CA GLY A 109 -12.10 7.06 1.50
C GLY A 109 -13.06 7.42 2.63
N HIS A 110 -12.73 8.40 3.46
CA HIS A 110 -13.70 9.04 4.39
C HIS A 110 -15.01 9.43 3.70
N LYS A 111 -14.94 9.99 2.49
CA LYS A 111 -16.12 10.31 1.68
C LYS A 111 -16.96 9.06 1.34
N PHE A 112 -16.30 7.96 0.98
CA PHE A 112 -16.98 6.68 0.70
C PHE A 112 -17.74 6.23 1.95
N TRP A 113 -17.08 6.12 3.10
CA TRP A 113 -17.74 5.68 4.34
C TRP A 113 -18.85 6.65 4.78
N SER A 114 -18.65 7.97 4.67
CA SER A 114 -19.64 8.98 5.04
C SER A 114 -20.92 8.94 4.20
N MET A 115 -20.81 8.54 2.92
CA MET A 115 -21.96 8.40 2.03
C MET A 115 -22.91 7.28 2.51
N TRP A 116 -22.36 6.28 3.23
CA TRP A 116 -23.09 5.09 3.68
C TRP A 116 -23.40 5.08 5.19
N SER A 117 -22.87 6.05 5.96
CA SER A 117 -23.10 6.14 7.40
C SER A 117 -24.44 6.78 7.77
N GLY A 118 -25.22 7.28 6.80
CA GLY A 118 -26.52 7.93 7.03
C GLY A 118 -26.42 9.28 7.73
N ALA A 119 -25.21 9.83 7.90
CA ALA A 119 -24.94 11.12 8.54
C ALA A 119 -24.92 12.27 7.51
N ASN A 120 -26.01 12.46 6.76
CA ASN A 120 -26.16 13.68 5.96
C ASN A 120 -26.57 14.83 6.89
N ASN A 121 -25.60 15.64 7.32
CA ASN A 121 -25.88 16.97 7.83
C ASN A 121 -26.30 17.84 6.64
N HIS A 122 -27.56 18.29 6.64
CA HIS A 122 -28.11 19.13 5.60
C HIS A 122 -27.28 20.42 5.42
N GLY A 123 -26.94 20.73 4.16
CA GLY A 123 -26.47 22.06 3.78
C GLY A 123 -25.51 22.11 2.59
N CYS A 124 -25.95 21.69 1.40
CA CYS A 124 -25.89 22.53 0.18
C CYS A 124 -26.22 21.74 -1.08
N THR A 125 -27.13 22.33 -1.87
CA THR A 125 -27.44 21.98 -3.25
C THR A 125 -26.20 21.99 -4.13
N SER A 126 -25.84 20.82 -4.67
CA SER A 126 -25.19 20.77 -5.98
C SER A 126 -25.85 19.69 -6.82
N SER A 127 -26.26 20.12 -8.01
CA SER A 127 -26.98 19.37 -9.04
C SER A 127 -26.40 17.97 -9.23
N GLY A 128 -27.28 16.98 -9.19
CA GLY A 128 -26.93 15.58 -9.37
C GLY A 128 -26.17 15.34 -10.67
N ARG A 129 -25.05 14.65 -10.53
CA ARG A 129 -24.55 13.75 -11.56
C ARG A 129 -24.26 12.44 -10.87
N ALA A 130 -25.13 11.46 -11.10
CA ALA A 130 -24.88 10.08 -10.72
C ALA A 130 -23.51 9.66 -11.30
N PRO A 131 -22.72 8.83 -10.61
CA PRO A 131 -21.55 8.23 -11.22
C PRO A 131 -22.06 7.44 -12.43
N VAL A 132 -21.54 7.78 -13.61
CA VAL A 132 -21.80 7.04 -14.85
C VAL A 132 -21.36 5.61 -14.62
N ILE A 133 -22.32 4.68 -14.66
CA ILE A 133 -22.06 3.26 -14.74
C ILE A 133 -21.49 3.03 -16.14
N GLU A 134 -20.17 2.84 -16.23
CA GLU A 134 -19.55 2.37 -17.47
C GLU A 134 -20.00 0.93 -17.73
N PRO A 135 -20.47 0.61 -18.95
CA PRO A 135 -20.86 -0.74 -19.30
C PRO A 135 -19.60 -1.61 -19.35
N SER A 136 -19.58 -2.62 -18.48
CA SER A 136 -18.49 -3.59 -18.40
C SER A 136 -18.47 -4.44 -19.67
N SER A 137 -17.49 -4.18 -20.55
CA SER A 137 -17.19 -5.08 -21.66
C SER A 137 -16.65 -6.41 -21.11
N ILE A 138 -17.42 -7.47 -21.34
CA ILE A 138 -17.07 -8.86 -21.04
C ILE A 138 -15.94 -9.28 -21.98
N THR A 139 -14.69 -9.13 -21.55
CA THR A 139 -13.55 -9.70 -22.26
C THR A 139 -12.42 -10.00 -21.28
N LYS A 140 -12.23 -11.31 -21.01
CA LYS A 140 -11.05 -11.95 -20.39
C LYS A 140 -10.58 -11.37 -19.03
N GLN A 141 -11.34 -11.63 -17.97
CA GLN A 141 -10.95 -11.39 -16.56
C GLN A 141 -9.90 -12.39 -16.01
N HIS A 142 -9.08 -12.99 -16.86
CA HIS A 142 -7.94 -13.76 -16.36
C HIS A 142 -6.76 -12.79 -16.18
N LEU A 143 -6.35 -12.59 -14.92
CA LEU A 143 -5.01 -12.12 -14.51
C LEU A 143 -4.78 -10.60 -14.32
N VAL A 144 -5.75 -9.80 -13.87
CA VAL A 144 -5.40 -8.45 -13.36
C VAL A 144 -4.91 -8.60 -11.90
N PRO A 145 -3.66 -8.24 -11.57
CA PRO A 145 -3.14 -8.35 -10.21
C PRO A 145 -3.92 -7.43 -9.26
N LEU A 146 -4.17 -7.92 -8.04
CA LEU A 146 -4.78 -7.11 -6.99
C LEU A 146 -3.84 -5.95 -6.63
N ARG A 147 -4.35 -4.72 -6.69
CA ARG A 147 -3.56 -3.54 -6.31
C ARG A 147 -3.77 -3.21 -4.85
N VAL A 148 -2.68 -3.08 -4.11
CA VAL A 148 -2.70 -2.67 -2.71
C VAL A 148 -2.05 -1.30 -2.61
N PHE A 149 -2.80 -0.27 -2.21
CA PHE A 149 -2.23 1.05 -1.97
C PHE A 149 -1.91 1.25 -0.50
N THR A 150 -0.73 1.77 -0.20
CA THR A 150 -0.31 2.13 1.15
C THR A 150 0.61 3.35 1.13
N ASP A 151 0.78 4.02 2.26
CA ASP A 151 1.81 5.03 2.46
C ASP A 151 2.85 4.45 3.42
N LEU A 152 4.13 4.50 3.02
CA LEU A 152 5.21 3.83 3.75
C LEU A 152 6.03 4.84 4.56
N SER A 153 6.33 4.47 5.80
CA SER A 153 7.25 5.21 6.67
C SER A 153 8.34 4.27 7.19
N LEU A 154 9.55 4.40 6.63
CA LEU A 154 10.70 3.55 6.89
C LEU A 154 11.52 4.13 8.06
N LYS A 155 11.45 3.48 9.23
CA LYS A 155 12.14 3.88 10.47
C LYS A 155 12.96 2.70 11.01
N LYS A 156 14.13 2.96 11.63
CA LYS A 156 15.08 1.95 12.17
C LYS A 156 14.44 0.86 13.04
N ARG A 157 13.36 1.19 13.75
CA ARG A 157 12.73 0.33 14.78
C ARG A 157 11.20 0.32 14.73
N THR A 158 10.57 0.71 13.62
CA THR A 158 9.12 0.93 13.61
C THR A 158 8.44 0.55 12.30
N LEU A 159 8.80 -0.60 11.74
CA LEU A 159 7.79 -1.32 10.97
C LEU A 159 6.76 -1.81 12.02
N LYS A 160 5.56 -1.23 12.02
CA LYS A 160 4.47 -1.72 12.88
C LYS A 160 4.24 -3.21 12.57
N ASN A 161 3.86 -4.03 13.54
CA ASN A 161 3.66 -5.47 13.35
C ASN A 161 2.83 -5.81 12.10
N PHE A 162 1.77 -5.03 11.83
CA PHE A 162 0.95 -5.20 10.63
C PHE A 162 1.69 -4.88 9.32
N LEU A 163 2.53 -3.85 9.29
CA LEU A 163 3.30 -3.51 8.08
C LEU A 163 4.32 -4.61 7.74
N THR A 164 4.98 -5.17 8.75
CA THR A 164 5.87 -6.33 8.56
C THR A 164 5.09 -7.53 7.99
N TYR A 165 3.92 -7.82 8.56
CA TYR A 165 3.04 -8.89 8.08
C TYR A 165 2.59 -8.64 6.63
N LEU A 166 2.16 -7.43 6.30
CA LEU A 166 1.75 -7.04 4.96
C LEU A 166 2.89 -7.24 3.94
N LEU A 167 4.09 -6.78 4.27
CA LEU A 167 5.25 -6.92 3.38
C LEU A 167 5.60 -8.39 3.13
N GLN A 168 5.56 -9.23 4.17
CA GLN A 168 5.76 -10.68 4.04
C GLN A 168 4.65 -11.34 3.21
N TRP A 169 3.40 -10.91 3.40
CA TRP A 169 2.25 -11.41 2.64
C TRP A 169 2.37 -11.08 1.14
N VAL A 170 2.79 -9.85 0.80
CA VAL A 170 3.08 -9.43 -0.58
C VAL A 170 4.26 -10.20 -1.17
N GLU A 171 5.34 -10.38 -0.42
CA GLU A 171 6.55 -11.08 -0.87
C GLU A 171 6.25 -12.52 -1.34
N GLN A 172 5.33 -13.21 -0.66
CA GLN A 172 4.90 -14.56 -1.04
C GLN A 172 4.02 -14.60 -2.30
N ARG A 173 3.51 -13.45 -2.77
CA ARG A 173 2.45 -13.36 -3.80
C ARG A 173 2.76 -12.33 -4.89
N LYS A 174 4.04 -12.07 -5.17
CA LYS A 174 4.49 -11.07 -6.15
C LYS A 174 3.87 -11.19 -7.55
N ALA A 175 3.45 -12.40 -7.95
CA ALA A 175 2.82 -12.64 -9.25
C ALA A 175 1.34 -12.18 -9.32
N SER A 176 0.67 -12.04 -8.17
CA SER A 176 -0.77 -11.79 -8.09
C SER A 176 -1.11 -10.47 -7.40
N ILE A 177 -0.16 -9.87 -6.68
CA ILE A 177 -0.35 -8.64 -5.90
C ILE A 177 0.67 -7.58 -6.29
N HIS A 178 0.15 -6.39 -6.53
CA HIS A 178 0.91 -5.19 -6.84
C HIS A 178 0.79 -4.19 -5.68
N LEU A 179 1.86 -4.05 -4.89
CA LEU A 179 1.92 -3.10 -3.79
C LEU A 179 2.35 -1.72 -4.30
N CYS A 180 1.46 -0.75 -4.28
CA CYS A 180 1.73 0.64 -4.67
C CYS A 180 1.91 1.53 -3.45
N CYS A 181 3.06 2.21 -3.37
CA CYS A 181 3.29 3.28 -2.41
C CYS A 181 3.04 4.63 -3.08
N LYS A 182 2.21 5.52 -2.49
CA LYS A 182 2.07 6.90 -3.00
C LYS A 182 2.99 7.88 -2.28
N LYS A 183 3.04 7.79 -0.95
CA LYS A 183 3.91 8.61 -0.12
C LYS A 183 4.92 7.75 0.62
N LEU A 184 6.20 7.98 0.37
CA LEU A 184 7.31 7.30 1.01
C LEU A 184 8.02 8.28 1.94
N LYS A 185 8.14 7.94 3.22
CA LYS A 185 8.94 8.68 4.20
C LYS A 185 10.08 7.81 4.69
N ILE A 186 11.32 8.26 4.50
CA ILE A 186 12.51 7.54 4.92
C ILE A 186 13.18 8.32 6.05
N PHE A 187 13.30 7.69 7.21
CA PHE A 187 13.92 8.29 8.39
C PHE A 187 15.32 7.69 8.61
N SER A 188 15.44 6.68 9.47
CA SER A 188 16.72 6.14 9.95
C SER A 188 16.88 4.62 9.73
N MET A 189 16.12 4.04 8.81
CA MET A 189 16.25 2.63 8.44
C MET A 189 17.58 2.38 7.70
N SER A 190 18.17 1.19 7.83
CA SER A 190 19.37 0.85 7.05
C SER A 190 19.02 0.75 5.57
N MET A 191 20.00 1.03 4.71
CA MET A 191 19.79 1.08 3.26
C MET A 191 19.46 -0.29 2.68
N GLU A 192 20.10 -1.35 3.17
CA GLU A 192 19.70 -2.74 2.89
C GLU A 192 18.20 -2.98 3.10
N ASN A 193 17.65 -2.54 4.25
CA ASN A 193 16.24 -2.71 4.56
C ASN A 193 15.35 -1.80 3.70
N ILE A 194 15.78 -0.57 3.41
CA ILE A 194 15.06 0.34 2.52
C ILE A 194 14.91 -0.29 1.15
N VAL A 195 16.02 -0.78 0.58
CA VAL A 195 16.04 -1.41 -0.73
C VAL A 195 15.20 -2.68 -0.75
N LYS A 196 15.29 -3.52 0.29
CA LYS A 196 14.43 -4.70 0.44
C LYS A 196 12.94 -4.35 0.46
N VAL A 197 12.54 -3.27 1.14
CA VAL A 197 11.14 -2.84 1.14
C VAL A 197 10.74 -2.28 -0.23
N LEU A 198 11.61 -1.51 -0.87
CA LEU A 198 11.33 -0.93 -2.19
C LEU A 198 11.23 -1.99 -3.29
N SER A 199 11.97 -3.10 -3.23
CA SER A 199 11.83 -4.20 -4.19
C SER A 199 10.49 -4.95 -4.09
N LEU A 200 9.71 -4.72 -3.03
CA LEU A 200 8.34 -5.21 -2.88
C LEU A 200 7.29 -4.22 -3.40
N VAL A 201 7.69 -3.00 -3.74
CA VAL A 201 6.81 -1.88 -4.07
C VAL A 201 6.92 -1.53 -5.56
N GLN A 202 5.78 -1.24 -6.18
CA GLN A 202 5.70 -0.62 -7.50
C GLN A 202 6.19 0.83 -7.41
N LEU A 203 7.37 1.08 -7.95
CA LEU A 203 8.08 2.35 -7.79
C LEU A 203 7.48 3.48 -8.64
N ASP A 204 6.91 3.14 -9.80
CA ASP A 204 6.13 4.02 -10.68
C ASP A 204 4.88 4.61 -9.99
N CYS A 205 4.41 3.94 -8.94
CA CYS A 205 3.31 4.44 -8.13
C CYS A 205 3.71 5.61 -7.22
N ILE A 206 4.99 5.81 -6.89
CA ILE A 206 5.45 6.81 -5.91
C ILE A 206 5.31 8.23 -6.46
N GLN A 207 4.67 9.11 -5.69
CA GLN A 207 4.45 10.51 -6.05
C GLN A 207 5.17 11.48 -5.12
N GLU A 208 5.45 11.06 -3.89
CA GLU A 208 6.06 11.90 -2.87
C GLU A 208 7.11 11.10 -2.09
N VAL A 209 8.35 11.57 -2.08
CA VAL A 209 9.44 11.03 -1.26
C VAL A 209 9.89 12.09 -0.28
N GLN A 210 9.73 11.80 1.01
CA GLN A 210 10.26 12.61 2.11
C GLN A 210 11.43 11.88 2.77
N CYS A 211 12.48 12.63 3.07
CA CYS A 211 13.68 12.10 3.73
C CYS A 211 13.96 12.87 5.04
N PRO A 212 13.05 12.86 6.05
CA PRO A 212 13.25 13.64 7.26
C PRO A 212 14.39 13.02 8.07
N ASN A 213 15.44 13.81 8.34
CA ASN A 213 16.64 13.45 9.10
C ASN A 213 17.71 12.61 8.37
N ILE A 214 17.61 12.37 7.06
CA ILE A 214 18.69 11.68 6.30
C ILE A 214 19.86 12.63 5.95
N CYS A 215 19.70 13.93 6.18
CA CYS A 215 20.76 14.95 6.04
C CYS A 215 21.90 14.81 7.08
N GLN A 216 22.09 13.63 7.66
CA GLN A 216 23.20 13.28 8.55
C GLN A 216 23.85 11.95 8.11
N LEU A 217 23.36 11.32 7.04
CA LEU A 217 23.88 10.05 6.56
C LEU A 217 25.26 10.28 5.93
N LYS A 218 26.27 9.59 6.46
CA LYS A 218 27.66 9.65 5.99
C LYS A 218 28.05 8.47 5.13
N SER A 219 27.45 7.31 5.33
CA SER A 219 27.79 6.09 4.60
C SER A 219 26.53 5.42 4.07
N LEU A 220 26.55 5.11 2.78
CA LEU A 220 25.48 4.46 2.02
C LEU A 220 26.05 3.23 1.32
N GLU A 221 25.64 2.04 1.77
CA GLU A 221 26.05 0.78 1.18
C GLU A 221 24.82 0.05 0.62
N ILE A 222 24.88 -0.29 -0.66
CA ILE A 222 23.93 -1.13 -1.40
C ILE A 222 24.78 -2.20 -2.09
N VAL A 223 24.74 -3.43 -1.59
CA VAL A 223 25.55 -4.54 -2.12
C VAL A 223 24.67 -5.71 -2.52
N GLY A 224 24.87 -6.23 -3.73
CA GLY A 224 24.20 -7.45 -4.21
C GLY A 224 22.72 -7.25 -4.55
N VAL A 225 22.27 -6.00 -4.71
CA VAL A 225 20.90 -5.67 -5.12
C VAL A 225 20.90 -5.30 -6.60
N THR A 226 20.36 -6.19 -7.43
CA THR A 226 20.27 -5.98 -8.87
C THR A 226 19.37 -4.79 -9.24
N MET A 227 19.85 -3.88 -10.08
CA MET A 227 19.11 -2.70 -10.59
C MET A 227 17.89 -3.05 -11.45
N THR A 228 17.63 -4.33 -11.72
CA THR A 228 16.36 -4.81 -12.25
C THR A 228 15.24 -4.77 -11.20
N ASP A 229 15.59 -4.75 -9.91
CA ASP A 229 14.67 -4.70 -8.77
C ASP A 229 14.55 -3.27 -8.17
N PHE A 230 15.22 -2.28 -8.77
CA PHE A 230 15.32 -0.92 -8.26
C PHE A 230 15.31 0.12 -9.39
N SER A 231 14.45 1.13 -9.31
CA SER A 231 14.38 2.20 -10.33
C SER A 231 15.53 3.22 -10.14
N PRO A 232 16.40 3.46 -11.14
CA PRO A 232 17.50 4.44 -11.07
C PRO A 232 17.06 5.82 -10.55
N GLU A 233 15.83 6.23 -10.87
CA GLU A 233 15.21 7.49 -10.46
C GLU A 233 15.11 7.62 -8.93
N LEU A 234 14.86 6.52 -8.21
CA LEU A 234 14.82 6.55 -6.76
C LEU A 234 16.21 6.68 -6.14
N LEU A 235 17.24 6.05 -6.72
CA LEU A 235 18.61 6.20 -6.24
C LEU A 235 19.06 7.63 -6.48
N GLN A 236 18.73 8.19 -7.64
CA GLN A 236 18.96 9.59 -7.96
C GLN A 236 18.31 10.51 -6.92
N VAL A 237 17.00 10.35 -6.65
CA VAL A 237 16.28 11.15 -5.64
C VAL A 237 16.92 10.99 -4.26
N LEU A 238 17.30 9.77 -3.87
CA LEU A 238 17.97 9.52 -2.59
C LEU A 238 19.31 10.22 -2.50
N LEU A 239 20.17 10.07 -3.51
CA LEU A 239 21.48 10.70 -3.61
C LEU A 239 21.36 12.23 -3.55
N GLU A 240 20.41 12.83 -4.29
CA GLU A 240 20.17 14.27 -4.24
C GLU A 240 19.81 14.77 -2.82
N LYS A 241 19.09 13.96 -2.03
CA LYS A 241 18.71 14.34 -0.65
C LYS A 241 19.86 14.18 0.36
N VAL A 242 20.82 13.31 0.10
CA VAL A 242 21.98 13.06 1.00
C VAL A 242 23.29 13.65 0.49
N ALA A 243 23.28 14.26 -0.69
CA ALA A 243 24.45 14.83 -1.37
C ALA A 243 25.30 15.74 -0.46
N ALA A 244 24.66 16.52 0.40
CA ALA A 244 25.37 17.44 1.30
C ALA A 244 26.14 16.75 2.44
N THR A 245 25.88 15.48 2.76
CA THR A 245 26.44 14.81 3.94
C THR A 245 27.11 13.47 3.70
N ILE A 246 26.85 12.85 2.54
CA ILE A 246 27.39 11.53 2.20
C ILE A 246 28.90 11.60 1.97
N GLN A 247 29.64 10.68 2.60
CA GLN A 247 31.09 10.56 2.58
C GLN A 247 31.54 9.23 1.97
N GLU A 248 30.74 8.18 2.15
CA GLU A 248 31.01 6.84 1.65
C GLU A 248 29.80 6.33 0.88
N LEU A 249 30.01 5.82 -0.33
CA LEU A 249 28.97 5.27 -1.19
C LEU A 249 29.47 3.99 -1.87
N TYR A 250 28.90 2.85 -1.49
CA TYR A 250 29.24 1.54 -2.04
C TYR A 250 28.00 1.01 -2.77
N LEU A 251 28.11 0.78 -4.08
CA LEU A 251 27.04 0.22 -4.93
C LEU A 251 27.53 -1.08 -5.59
N ASP A 252 28.10 -1.99 -4.80
CA ASP A 252 28.77 -3.18 -5.34
C ASP A 252 27.78 -4.27 -5.77
N GLN A 253 28.10 -5.01 -6.82
CA GLN A 253 27.32 -6.14 -7.33
C GLN A 253 25.84 -5.78 -7.58
N CYS A 254 25.57 -4.54 -7.96
CA CYS A 254 24.22 -4.04 -8.19
C CYS A 254 23.74 -4.27 -9.63
N GLY A 255 24.56 -4.84 -10.51
CA GLY A 255 24.21 -5.02 -11.92
C GLY A 255 23.94 -3.69 -12.65
N ILE A 256 24.53 -2.58 -12.20
CA ILE A 256 24.39 -1.26 -12.83
C ILE A 256 25.00 -1.33 -14.23
N MET A 257 24.21 -0.91 -15.22
CA MET A 257 24.64 -0.71 -16.61
C MET A 257 25.02 0.75 -16.86
N ASP A 258 25.77 0.99 -17.94
CA ASP A 258 26.23 2.32 -18.36
C ASP A 258 25.13 3.39 -18.35
N SER A 259 23.98 3.12 -18.95
CA SER A 259 22.87 4.09 -19.02
C SER A 259 22.34 4.46 -17.63
N GLN A 260 22.18 3.48 -16.75
CA GLN A 260 21.66 3.69 -15.39
C GLN A 260 22.66 4.47 -14.53
N PHE A 261 23.96 4.24 -14.77
CA PHE A 261 25.00 5.02 -14.12
C PHE A 261 24.98 6.47 -14.59
N GLU A 262 24.82 6.71 -15.90
CA GLU A 262 24.70 8.06 -16.45
C GLU A 262 23.49 8.81 -15.89
N ASP A 263 22.38 8.12 -15.60
CA ASP A 263 21.20 8.72 -14.97
C ASP A 263 21.46 9.21 -13.53
N ILE A 264 22.29 8.49 -12.76
CA ILE A 264 22.60 8.86 -11.36
C ILE A 264 23.79 9.83 -11.25
N LEU A 265 24.61 9.95 -12.30
CA LEU A 265 25.81 10.78 -12.32
C LEU A 265 25.56 12.26 -11.92
N PRO A 266 24.47 12.94 -12.36
CA PRO A 266 24.18 14.30 -11.92
C PRO A 266 23.96 14.42 -10.41
N ALA A 267 23.38 13.40 -9.76
CA ALA A 267 23.19 13.38 -8.32
C ALA A 267 24.51 13.10 -7.59
N LEU A 268 25.33 12.18 -8.11
CA LEU A 268 26.67 11.88 -7.59
C LEU A 268 27.57 13.12 -7.60
N ASN A 269 27.53 13.92 -8.67
CA ASN A 269 28.32 15.14 -8.79
C ASN A 269 27.95 16.21 -7.74
N ARG A 270 26.77 16.11 -7.11
CA ARG A 270 26.37 16.99 -6.00
C ARG A 270 26.89 16.52 -4.64
N CYS A 271 27.40 15.30 -4.55
CA CYS A 271 27.91 14.70 -3.32
C CYS A 271 29.30 15.25 -2.96
N SER A 272 29.36 16.52 -2.54
CA SER A 272 30.62 17.25 -2.35
C SER A 272 31.51 16.73 -1.21
N GLN A 273 30.97 15.90 -0.30
CA GLN A 273 31.72 15.32 0.81
C GLN A 273 32.17 13.87 0.53
N LEU A 274 31.88 13.33 -0.66
CA LEU A 274 32.14 11.93 -0.98
C LEU A 274 33.65 11.67 -1.09
N SER A 275 34.18 10.87 -0.17
CA SER A 275 35.60 10.48 -0.08
C SER A 275 35.84 9.01 -0.42
N SER A 276 34.81 8.17 -0.36
CA SER A 276 34.90 6.75 -0.67
C SER A 276 33.76 6.34 -1.56
N PHE A 277 34.07 5.73 -2.70
CA PHE A 277 33.09 5.34 -3.69
C PHE A 277 33.48 3.99 -4.32
N SER A 278 32.53 3.06 -4.44
CA SER A 278 32.74 1.75 -5.04
C SER A 278 31.58 1.32 -5.93
N LEU A 279 31.93 0.71 -7.07
CA LEU A 279 31.02 0.10 -8.05
C LEU A 279 31.48 -1.32 -8.39
N CYS A 280 32.17 -2.01 -7.48
CA CYS A 280 32.79 -3.29 -7.76
C CYS A 280 31.75 -4.34 -8.15
N GLY A 281 31.98 -5.09 -9.25
CA GLY A 281 31.06 -6.13 -9.70
C GLY A 281 29.81 -5.63 -10.43
N ASN A 282 29.81 -4.39 -10.94
CA ASN A 282 28.79 -3.90 -11.89
C ASN A 282 29.18 -4.13 -13.35
N LEU A 283 28.24 -3.86 -14.26
CA LEU A 283 28.36 -4.10 -15.71
C LEU A 283 28.73 -2.80 -16.45
N LEU A 284 29.74 -2.09 -15.94
CA LEU A 284 30.16 -0.79 -16.47
C LEU A 284 31.28 -0.95 -17.49
N SER A 285 31.17 -0.23 -18.60
CA SER A 285 32.25 -0.15 -19.59
C SER A 285 33.40 0.73 -19.10
N MET A 286 34.57 0.51 -19.69
CA MET A 286 35.75 1.37 -19.44
C MET A 286 35.46 2.85 -19.76
N ALA A 287 34.65 3.12 -20.79
CA ALA A 287 34.31 4.48 -21.20
C ALA A 287 33.53 5.24 -20.12
N VAL A 288 32.66 4.55 -19.37
CA VAL A 288 31.94 5.15 -18.25
C VAL A 288 32.85 5.32 -17.03
N MET A 289 33.73 4.36 -16.74
CA MET A 289 34.70 4.50 -15.65
C MET A 289 35.69 5.65 -15.87
N GLU A 290 36.10 5.91 -17.11
CA GLU A 290 36.96 7.07 -17.44
C GLU A 290 36.27 8.41 -17.19
N LYS A 291 34.95 8.49 -17.34
CA LYS A 291 34.18 9.71 -16.99
C LYS A 291 34.13 9.99 -15.49
N MET A 292 34.57 9.04 -14.66
CA MET A 292 34.60 9.17 -13.19
C MET A 292 35.91 9.71 -12.64
N LEU A 293 36.97 9.73 -13.45
CA LEU A 293 38.31 10.21 -13.11
C LEU A 293 38.44 11.72 -13.36
#